data_AF-A0A3S5AI25-F1
#
_entry.id   AF-A0A3S5AI25-F1
#
_cell.length_a   1.000
_cell.length_b   1.000
_cell.length_c   1.000
_cell.angle_alpha   90.00
_cell.angle_beta   90.00
_cell.angle_gamma   90.00
#
_symmetry.space_group_name_H-M   'P 1'
#
loop_
_entity.id
_entity.type
_entity.pdbx_description
1 polymer ?
#
loop_
_entity_poly.entity_id
_entity_poly.type
_entity_poly.pdbx_seq_one_letter_code
_entity_poly.pdbx_strand_id
1 'polypeptide(L)' 'MDEGLSAAVTEAFIRLYDSGLIYRSTRLVNWSCCLRSAISDIEVEKRQLTGRTLIPVPGYKEPVVFGLLTCFAYPLIR' A
#
# COMPACT_ATOMS: atom_id res chain seq x y z
N MET A 1 1.61 18.37 15.90
CA MET A 1 0.13 18.30 15.89
C MET A 1 -0.37 19.33 16.88
N ASP A 2 -1.44 20.06 16.53
CA ASP A 2 -2.09 21.00 17.44
C ASP A 2 -3.03 20.25 18.39
N GLU A 3 -3.10 20.65 19.66
CA GLU A 3 -3.87 19.95 20.68
C GLU A 3 -5.38 19.95 20.39
N GLY A 4 -5.92 21.10 19.94
CA GLY A 4 -7.34 21.24 19.63
C GLY A 4 -7.75 20.39 18.43
N LEU A 5 -6.94 20.41 17.36
CA LEU A 5 -7.18 19.57 16.18
C LEU A 5 -7.06 18.07 16.51
N SER A 6 -6.12 17.69 17.37
CA SER A 6 -5.93 16.29 17.77
C SER A 6 -7.13 15.76 18.56
N ALA A 7 -7.70 16.58 19.44
CA ALA A 7 -8.91 16.23 20.19
C ALA A 7 -10.11 16.02 19.26
N ALA A 8 -10.30 16.89 18.27
CA ALA A 8 -11.40 16.78 17.30
C ALA A 8 -11.30 15.49 16.45
N VAL A 9 -10.10 15.14 15.98
CA VAL A 9 -9.87 13.91 15.20
C VAL A 9 -10.12 12.67 16.04
N THR A 10 -9.69 12.69 17.31
CA THR A 10 -9.89 11.57 18.23
C THR A 10 -11.38 11.32 18.49
N GLU A 11 -12.14 12.38 18.78
CA GLU A 11 -13.60 12.30 18.97
C GLU A 11 -14.31 11.76 17.72
N ALA A 12 -13.95 12.26 16.54
CA ALA A 12 -14.53 11.79 15.28
C ALA A 12 -14.23 10.30 15.05
N PHE A 13 -13.01 9.85 15.32
CA PHE A 13 -12.62 8.45 15.18
C PHE A 13 -13.43 7.54 16.11
N ILE A 14 -13.59 7.93 17.38
CA ILE A 14 -14.37 7.16 18.38
C ILE A 14 -15.84 7.05 17.94
N ARG A 15 -16.48 8.17 17.55
CA ARG A 15 -17.89 8.14 17.08
C ARG A 15 -18.10 7.25 15.87
N LEU A 16 -17.15 7.26 14.92
CA LEU A 16 -17.22 6.43 13.73
C LEU A 16 -16.96 4.94 14.04
N TYR A 17 -16.14 4.65 15.06
CA TYR A 17 -15.94 3.29 15.55
C TYR A 17 -17.19 2.77 16.27
N ASP A 18 -17.77 3.56 17.18
CA ASP A 18 -18.96 3.19 17.95
C ASP A 18 -20.20 2.99 17.07
N SER A 19 -20.29 3.71 15.93
CA SER A 19 -21.33 3.50 14.91
C SER A 19 -21.05 2.33 13.96
N GLY A 20 -19.92 1.63 14.12
CA GLY A 20 -19.54 0.47 13.30
C GLY A 20 -19.01 0.80 11.91
N LEU A 21 -18.73 2.08 11.61
CA LEU A 21 -18.21 2.53 10.32
C LEU A 21 -16.70 2.34 10.21
N ILE A 22 -15.97 2.48 11.32
CA ILE A 22 -14.55 2.14 11.44
C ILE A 22 -14.42 0.79 12.14
N TYR A 23 -13.63 -0.10 11.57
CA TYR A 23 -13.37 -1.42 12.14
C TYR A 23 -11.98 -1.92 11.74
N ARG A 24 -11.49 -2.92 12.46
CA ARG A 24 -10.22 -3.59 12.17
C ARG A 24 -10.47 -4.93 11.47
N SER A 25 -9.82 -5.14 10.33
CA SER A 25 -9.89 -6.40 9.59
C SER A 25 -8.61 -6.61 8.78
N THR A 26 -8.35 -7.85 8.38
CA THR A 26 -7.24 -8.17 7.47
C THR A 26 -7.75 -8.05 6.03
N ARG A 27 -7.26 -7.05 5.30
CA ARG A 27 -7.61 -6.79 3.90
C ARG A 27 -6.36 -6.51 3.09
N LEU A 28 -6.46 -6.67 1.77
CA LEU A 28 -5.42 -6.24 0.85
C LEU A 28 -5.32 -4.71 0.91
N VAL A 29 -4.09 -4.20 1.04
CA VAL A 29 -3.79 -2.76 1.09
C VAL A 29 -2.69 -2.44 0.10
N ASN A 30 -2.65 -1.19 -0.36
CA ASN A 30 -1.48 -0.68 -1.08
C ASN A 30 -0.37 -0.43 -0.05
N TRP A 31 0.73 -1.16 -0.15
CA TRP A 31 1.88 -1.04 0.74
C TRP A 31 3.02 -0.30 0.06
N SER A 32 3.51 0.77 0.68
CA SER A 32 4.70 1.47 0.23
C SER A 32 5.95 0.88 0.89
N CYS A 33 6.81 0.24 0.09
CA CYS A 33 8.08 -0.30 0.57
C CYS A 33 9.05 0.80 1.07
N CYS A 34 8.96 2.00 0.49
CA CYS A 34 9.81 3.13 0.87
C CYS A 34 9.37 3.74 2.21
N LEU A 35 8.06 3.97 2.40
CA LEU A 35 7.53 4.56 3.63
C LEU A 35 7.37 3.54 4.76
N ARG A 36 7.32 2.25 4.40
CA ARG A 36 6.98 1.15 5.32
C ARG A 36 5.61 1.35 5.98
N SER A 37 4.64 1.77 5.17
CA SER A 37 3.27 2.05 5.60
C SER A 37 2.27 1.65 4.52
N ALA A 38 1.04 1.37 4.95
CA ALA A 38 -0.11 1.34 4.06
C ALA A 38 -0.41 2.76 3.56
N ILE A 39 -0.82 2.87 2.30
CA ILE A 39 -1.24 4.12 1.65
C ILE A 39 -2.63 3.95 1.04
N SER A 40 -3.34 5.06 0.91
CA SER A 40 -4.67 5.11 0.31
C SER A 40 -4.61 5.02 -1.21
N ASP A 41 -5.71 4.64 -1.85
CA ASP A 41 -5.79 4.58 -3.32
C ASP A 41 -5.51 5.94 -3.99
N ILE A 42 -5.86 7.05 -3.32
CA ILE A 42 -5.63 8.41 -3.85
C ILE A 42 -4.15 8.81 -3.81
N GLU A 43 -3.34 8.16 -2.98
CA GLU A 43 -1.88 8.36 -2.93
C GLU A 43 -1.13 7.47 -3.94
N VAL A 44 -1.83 6.56 -4.63
CA VAL A 44 -1.23 5.65 -5.61
C VAL A 44 -1.32 6.23 -7.02
N GLU A 45 -0.16 6.50 -7.61
CA GLU A 45 -0.06 6.81 -9.04
C GLU A 45 -0.14 5.52 -9.87
N LYS A 46 -1.21 5.39 -10.68
CA LYS A 46 -1.39 4.23 -11.57
C LYS A 46 -0.64 4.46 -12.88
N ARG A 47 0.32 3.58 -13.17
CA ARG A 47 1.05 3.57 -14.46
C ARG A 47 0.71 2.34 -15.26
N GLN A 48 0.26 2.55 -16.50
CA GLN A 48 -0.03 1.45 -17.41
C GLN A 48 1.26 1.04 -18.12
N LEU A 49 1.58 -0.25 -18.08
CA LEU A 49 2.76 -0.82 -18.75
C LEU A 49 2.30 -1.73 -19.88
N THR A 50 2.82 -1.50 -21.08
CA THR A 50 2.50 -2.31 -22.27
C THR A 50 3.38 -3.55 -22.39
N GLY A 51 4.46 -3.63 -21.62
CA GLY A 51 5.38 -4.76 -21.61
C GLY A 51 6.49 -4.58 -20.57
N ARG A 52 7.61 -5.28 -20.77
CA ARG A 52 8.78 -5.23 -19.89
C ARG A 52 9.32 -3.80 -19.80
N THR A 53 9.33 -3.23 -18.60
CA THR A 53 9.81 -1.86 -18.37
C THR A 53 10.71 -1.81 -17.14
N LEU A 54 11.85 -1.15 -17.24
CA LEU A 54 12.72 -0.86 -16.10
C LEU A 54 12.25 0.45 -15.45
N ILE A 55 11.89 0.38 -14.17
CA ILE A 55 11.39 1.53 -13.42
C ILE A 55 12.33 1.81 -12.25
N PRO A 56 12.85 3.04 -12.09
CA PRO A 56 13.58 3.42 -10.89
C PRO A 56 12.60 3.49 -9.71
N VAL A 57 12.88 2.71 -8.67
CA VAL A 57 12.06 2.68 -7.44
C VAL A 57 12.82 3.41 -6.32
N PRO A 58 12.19 4.37 -5.62
CA PRO A 58 12.81 5.02 -4.47
C PRO A 58 13.31 3.99 -3.44
N GLY A 59 14.59 4.11 -3.06
CA GLY A 59 15.25 3.18 -2.13
C GLY A 59 16.02 2.04 -2.79
N TYR A 60 15.94 1.87 -4.11
CA TYR A 60 16.71 0.88 -4.87
C TYR A 60 17.84 1.54 -5.64
N LYS A 61 19.03 0.92 -5.64
CA LYS A 61 20.19 1.40 -6.41
C LYS A 61 20.03 1.18 -7.91
N GLU A 62 19.39 0.09 -8.28
CA GLU A 62 19.20 -0.32 -9.67
C GLU A 62 17.71 -0.29 -10.05
N PRO A 63 17.37 0.05 -11.30
CA PRO A 63 15.99 -0.02 -11.78
C PRO A 63 15.43 -1.45 -11.70
N VAL A 64 14.19 -1.57 -11.26
CA VAL A 64 13.50 -2.85 -11.12
C VAL A 64 12.65 -3.11 -12.36
N VAL A 65 12.56 -4.38 -12.79
CA VAL A 65 11.75 -4.77 -13.95
C VAL A 65 10.29 -4.92 -13.54
N PHE A 66 9.41 -4.22 -14.24
CA PHE A 66 7.95 -4.35 -14.16
C PHE A 66 7.37 -4.78 -15.51
N GLY A 67 6.09 -5.18 -15.53
CA GLY A 67 5.38 -5.55 -16.76
C GLY A 67 5.74 -6.93 -17.31
N LEU A 68 6.30 -7.82 -16.48
CA LEU A 68 6.52 -9.22 -16.79
C LEU A 68 5.69 -10.09 -15.84
N LEU A 69 4.95 -11.05 -16.41
CA LEU A 69 4.39 -12.17 -15.66
C LEU A 69 5.34 -13.36 -15.85
N THR A 70 6.00 -13.79 -14.78
CA THR A 70 6.89 -14.95 -14.83
C THR A 70 6.14 -16.16 -14.30
N CYS A 71 5.88 -17.13 -15.17
CA CYS A 71 5.41 -18.46 -14.77
C CYS A 71 6.63 -19.35 -14.51
N PHE A 72 6.72 -19.94 -13.32
CA PHE A 72 7.73 -20.93 -13.01
C PHE A 72 7.07 -22.19 -12.46
N ALA A 73 7.62 -23.34 -12.84
CA ALA A 73 7.25 -24.65 -12.33
C ALA A 73 8.53 -25.36 -11.89
N TYR A 74 8.46 -26.10 -10.79
CA TYR A 74 9.58 -26.87 -10.27
C TYR A 74 9.08 -28.17 -9.65
N PRO A 75 9.90 -29.23 -9.65
CA PRO A 75 9.52 -30.50 -9.05
C PRO A 75 9.41 -30.35 -7.52
N LEU A 76 8.30 -30.84 -6.97
CA LEU A 76 8.16 -31.01 -5.52
C LEU A 76 8.97 -32.24 -5.12
N ILE A 77 10.09 -32.02 -4.45
CA ILE A 77 10.84 -33.10 -3.80
C ILE A 77 10.02 -33.52 -2.58
N ARG A 78 9.65 -34.80 -2.52
CA ARG A 78 8.86 -35.40 -1.45
C ARG A 78 9.75 -36.22 -0.53
#